data_AF-A0AAU4AJW9-F1
#
_entry.id   AF-A0AAU4AJW9-F1
#
_cell.length_a   1.000
_cell.length_b   1.000
_cell.length_c   1.000
_cell.angle_alpha   90.00
_cell.angle_beta   90.00
_cell.angle_gamma   90.00
#
_symmetry.space_group_name_H-M   'P 1'
#
loop_
_entity.id
_entity.type
_entity.pdbx_description
1 polymer ?
#
loop_
_entity_poly.entity_id
_entity_poly.type
_entity_poly.pdbx_seq_one_letter_code
_entity_poly.pdbx_strand_id
1 'polypeptide(L)'
;MADERRSYHYVGPAELRSLVRPDRAGRSMRSPADFNEWTADRTVEELADPFTFVVDAAGVLRLAPRRSEHVVCAAGEAVLGAGEIGFRQESGRWAVDEVSNQSTGYCPDVGSWPAVAEALDRAGVARPSGFTHEVEFRRCPACRQLNIVREGDFFCVFCDEALPREWNVDRPAARLLRAPLDAADSGSST
;
A
#
# COMPACT_ATOMS: atom_id res chain seq x y z
N MET A 1 -17.92 -6.06 15.07
CA MET A 1 -16.58 -6.61 15.29
C MET A 1 -15.63 -5.65 14.60
N ALA A 2 -14.70 -5.02 15.32
CA ALA A 2 -13.70 -4.20 14.67
C ALA A 2 -12.87 -5.14 13.80
N ASP A 3 -13.03 -5.02 12.48
CA ASP A 3 -12.17 -5.71 11.53
C ASP A 3 -10.73 -5.25 11.85
N GLU A 4 -9.90 -6.18 12.31
CA GLU A 4 -8.52 -5.89 12.70
C GLU A 4 -7.78 -5.48 11.43
N ARG A 5 -7.57 -4.17 11.27
CA ARG A 5 -6.96 -3.62 10.06
C ARG A 5 -5.56 -4.19 9.90
N ARG A 6 -5.29 -4.77 8.74
CA ARG A 6 -3.96 -5.25 8.39
C ARG A 6 -2.99 -4.07 8.37
N SER A 7 -1.95 -4.16 9.19
CA SER A 7 -0.75 -3.32 9.06
C SER A 7 0.17 -3.90 8.01
N TYR A 8 0.81 -3.03 7.23
CA TYR A 8 1.78 -3.35 6.20
C TYR A 8 3.16 -2.88 6.64
N HIS A 9 4.11 -3.80 6.73
CA HIS A 9 5.50 -3.49 7.03
C HIS A 9 6.28 -3.15 5.77
N TYR A 10 7.31 -2.32 5.91
CA TYR A 10 8.19 -1.98 4.81
C TYR A 10 9.02 -3.21 4.37
N VAL A 11 8.92 -3.56 3.10
CA VAL A 11 9.60 -4.69 2.44
C VAL A 11 10.56 -4.26 1.34
N GLY A 12 10.69 -2.94 1.10
CA GLY A 12 11.54 -2.39 0.06
C GLY A 12 13.04 -2.38 0.42
N PRO A 13 13.87 -1.81 -0.47
CA PRO A 13 15.33 -1.70 -0.27
C PRO A 13 15.72 -1.00 1.03
N ALA A 14 16.78 -1.49 1.69
CA ALA A 14 17.27 -0.93 2.95
C ALA A 14 17.85 0.48 2.77
N GLU A 15 18.36 0.79 1.57
CA GLU A 15 18.93 2.08 1.21
C GLU A 15 17.87 3.18 1.33
N LEU A 16 16.65 2.93 0.86
CA LEU A 16 15.54 3.90 0.97
C LEU A 16 15.07 4.03 2.42
N ARG A 17 15.09 2.94 3.20
CA ARG A 17 14.81 2.99 4.64
C ARG A 17 15.82 3.85 5.40
N SER A 18 17.08 3.85 4.98
CA SER A 18 18.13 4.68 5.60
C SER A 18 17.95 6.18 5.36
N LEU A 19 17.07 6.59 4.44
CA LEU A 19 16.72 7.99 4.18
C LEU A 19 15.74 8.58 5.20
N VAL A 20 15.14 7.75 6.06
CA VAL A 20 14.17 8.17 7.07
C VAL A 20 14.82 9.13 8.06
N ARG A 21 14.22 10.31 8.20
CA ARG A 21 14.58 11.33 9.19
C ARG A 21 13.32 12.00 9.70
N PRO A 22 13.27 12.41 10.99
CA PRO A 22 12.06 13.01 11.57
C PRO A 22 11.53 14.25 10.81
N ASP A 23 12.42 15.06 10.26
CA ASP A 23 12.12 16.29 9.52
C ASP A 23 11.62 16.05 8.08
N ARG A 24 11.72 14.82 7.57
CA ARG A 24 11.33 14.45 6.20
C ARG A 24 10.01 13.68 6.13
N ALA A 25 9.40 13.37 7.29
CA ALA A 25 8.14 12.66 7.34
C ALA A 25 7.02 13.44 6.61
N GLY A 26 6.03 12.70 6.09
CA GLY A 26 4.89 13.32 5.44
C GLY A 26 4.09 14.19 6.42
N ARG A 27 3.52 15.29 5.92
CA ARG A 27 2.67 16.18 6.72
C ARG A 27 1.40 15.44 7.09
N SER A 28 1.06 15.44 8.38
CA SER A 28 -0.16 14.81 8.90
C SER A 28 -1.41 15.65 8.60
N MET A 29 -2.46 14.98 8.15
CA MET A 29 -3.81 15.53 7.95
C MET A 29 -4.73 14.90 9.00
N ARG A 30 -4.83 15.52 10.17
CA ARG A 30 -5.67 15.04 11.28
C ARG A 30 -7.06 15.63 11.25
N SER A 31 -7.24 16.71 10.50
CA SER A 31 -8.48 17.47 10.41
C SER A 31 -8.64 18.12 9.03
N PRO A 32 -9.85 18.61 8.71
CA PRO A 32 -10.06 19.45 7.53
C PRO A 32 -9.25 20.74 7.55
N ALA A 33 -8.97 21.29 8.74
CA ALA A 33 -8.15 22.50 8.86
C ALA A 33 -6.70 22.23 8.42
N ASP A 34 -6.14 21.09 8.82
CA ASP A 34 -4.78 20.67 8.44
C ASP A 34 -4.66 20.54 6.92
N PHE A 35 -5.66 19.95 6.27
CA PHE A 35 -5.68 19.79 4.82
C PHE A 35 -5.82 21.14 4.10
N ASN A 36 -6.71 22.02 4.58
CA ASN A 36 -6.89 23.34 3.99
C ASN A 36 -5.62 24.20 4.13
N GLU A 37 -5.00 24.25 5.30
CA GLU A 37 -3.70 24.93 5.52
C GLU A 37 -2.64 24.36 4.58
N TRP A 38 -2.54 23.03 4.50
CA TRP A 38 -1.63 22.37 3.59
C TRP A 38 -1.89 22.82 2.15
N THR A 39 -3.10 22.71 1.61
CA THR A 39 -3.35 23.13 0.21
C THR A 39 -3.13 24.62 -0.06
N ALA A 40 -3.35 25.50 0.94
CA ALA A 40 -3.20 26.94 0.78
C ALA A 40 -1.74 27.38 0.53
N ASP A 41 -0.78 26.60 1.04
CA ASP A 41 0.65 26.86 0.89
C ASP A 41 1.25 26.29 -0.42
N ARG A 42 0.45 25.68 -1.30
CA ARG A 42 0.92 25.07 -2.55
C ARG A 42 0.55 25.89 -3.78
N THR A 43 1.39 25.81 -4.82
CA THR A 43 1.06 26.38 -6.12
C THR A 43 0.08 25.49 -6.89
N VAL A 44 -0.53 26.04 -7.94
CA VAL A 44 -1.44 25.29 -8.82
C VAL A 44 -0.70 24.13 -9.50
N GLU A 45 0.57 24.34 -9.86
CA GLU A 45 1.42 23.33 -10.49
C GLU A 45 1.73 22.19 -9.51
N GLU A 46 2.02 22.49 -8.24
CA GLU A 46 2.24 21.46 -7.22
C GLU A 46 0.98 20.65 -6.96
N LEU A 47 -0.20 21.30 -6.96
CA LEU A 47 -1.49 20.65 -6.75
C LEU A 47 -1.96 19.82 -7.95
N ALA A 48 -1.40 20.08 -9.14
CA ALA A 48 -1.68 19.28 -10.34
C ALA A 48 -0.92 17.95 -10.35
N ASP A 49 0.17 17.83 -9.58
CA ASP A 49 0.92 16.59 -9.45
C ASP A 49 0.30 15.65 -8.38
N PRO A 50 0.27 14.33 -8.62
CA PRO A 50 -0.14 13.39 -7.58
C PRO A 50 0.87 13.35 -6.43
N PHE A 51 0.36 13.21 -5.21
CA PHE A 51 1.14 13.16 -3.98
C PHE A 51 1.38 11.72 -3.52
N THR A 52 2.54 11.50 -2.91
CA THR A 52 2.82 10.27 -2.17
C THR A 52 2.06 10.32 -0.84
N PHE A 53 1.26 9.29 -0.54
CA PHE A 53 0.55 9.21 0.72
C PHE A 53 0.83 7.92 1.49
N VAL A 54 0.66 8.01 2.80
CA VAL A 54 0.48 6.85 3.67
C VAL A 54 -0.64 7.11 4.67
N VAL A 55 -1.27 6.04 5.15
CA VAL A 55 -2.11 6.07 6.35
C VAL A 55 -1.31 5.40 7.45
N ASP A 56 -0.92 6.16 8.47
CA ASP A 56 -0.11 5.60 9.55
C ASP A 56 -0.92 4.65 10.46
N ALA A 57 -0.24 3.99 11.40
CA ALA A 57 -0.86 3.05 12.33
C ALA A 57 -1.96 3.67 13.22
N ALA A 58 -1.99 4.99 13.38
CA ALA A 58 -3.05 5.71 14.08
C ALA A 58 -4.23 6.09 13.14
N GLY A 59 -4.17 5.71 11.86
CA GLY A 59 -5.16 6.06 10.85
C GLY A 59 -4.99 7.47 10.29
N VAL A 60 -3.90 8.18 10.56
CA VAL A 60 -3.73 9.55 10.08
C VAL A 60 -3.18 9.52 8.65
N LEU A 61 -3.84 10.27 7.75
CA LEU A 61 -3.33 10.52 6.41
C LEU A 61 -2.07 11.37 6.49
N ARG A 62 -1.00 10.94 5.83
CA ARG A 62 0.24 11.71 5.67
C ARG A 62 0.50 11.93 4.19
N LEU A 63 0.83 13.16 3.84
CA LEU A 63 1.09 13.57 2.46
C LEU A 63 2.53 14.08 2.30
N ALA A 64 3.14 13.70 1.19
CA ALA A 64 4.44 14.18 0.75
C ALA A 64 4.40 14.49 -0.76
N PRO A 65 5.26 15.39 -1.27
CA PRO A 65 5.36 15.66 -2.70
C PRO A 65 5.58 14.38 -3.52
N ARG A 66 5.17 14.41 -4.79
CA ARG A 66 5.36 13.30 -5.73
C ARG A 66 6.78 12.75 -5.71
N ARG A 67 6.92 11.43 -5.90
CA ARG A 67 8.21 10.70 -5.92
C ARG A 67 8.96 10.75 -4.58
N SER A 68 8.28 11.14 -3.50
CA SER A 68 8.80 10.89 -2.16
C SER A 68 8.77 9.38 -1.89
N GLU A 69 9.72 8.88 -1.12
CA GLU A 69 9.69 7.49 -0.70
C GLU A 69 8.58 7.27 0.33
N HIS A 70 7.69 6.29 0.13
CA HIS A 70 6.61 6.00 1.09
C HIS A 70 7.17 5.72 2.50
N VAL A 71 8.34 5.06 2.60
CA VAL A 71 8.99 4.77 3.89
C VAL A 71 9.44 6.04 4.61
N VAL A 72 9.85 7.06 3.86
CA VAL A 72 10.17 8.37 4.43
C VAL A 72 8.89 9.08 4.84
N CYS A 73 7.84 9.06 4.00
CA CYS A 73 6.53 9.62 4.31
C CYS A 73 5.94 9.02 5.62
N ALA A 74 6.11 7.71 5.82
CA ALA A 74 5.70 6.96 7.01
C ALA A 74 6.63 7.08 8.22
N ALA A 75 7.72 7.86 8.13
CA ALA A 75 8.76 7.92 9.15
C ALA A 75 9.36 6.54 9.52
N GLY A 76 9.36 5.59 8.58
CA GLY A 76 9.90 4.23 8.76
C GLY A 76 8.95 3.23 9.44
N GLU A 77 7.74 3.66 9.79
CA GLU A 77 6.77 2.86 10.53
C GLU A 77 5.92 1.96 9.63
N ALA A 78 5.20 1.01 10.23
CA ALA A 78 4.15 0.27 9.54
C ALA A 78 2.97 1.19 9.19
N VAL A 79 2.26 0.85 8.11
CA VAL A 79 1.15 1.65 7.58
C VAL A 79 -0.12 0.82 7.47
N LEU A 80 -1.28 1.47 7.45
CA LEU A 80 -2.57 0.85 7.12
C LEU A 80 -2.90 0.97 5.63
N GLY A 81 -2.18 1.82 4.90
CA GLY A 81 -2.29 2.02 3.46
C GLY A 81 -1.17 2.93 2.96
N ALA A 82 -0.82 2.80 1.69
CA ALA A 82 0.21 3.61 1.04
C ALA A 82 -0.01 3.63 -0.48
N GLY A 83 0.35 4.72 -1.13
CA GLY A 83 0.27 4.83 -2.59
C GLY A 83 0.37 6.27 -3.06
N GLU A 84 -0.28 6.57 -4.18
CA GLU A 84 -0.31 7.89 -4.79
C GLU A 84 -1.74 8.44 -4.82
N ILE A 85 -1.89 9.75 -4.64
CA ILE A 85 -3.19 10.43 -4.57
C ILE A 85 -3.15 11.82 -5.20
N GLY A 86 -4.08 12.10 -6.11
CA GLY A 86 -4.30 13.42 -6.71
C GLY A 86 -5.56 14.07 -6.15
N PHE A 87 -5.58 15.41 -6.12
CA PHE A 87 -6.71 16.19 -5.61
C PHE A 87 -7.20 17.19 -6.64
N ARG A 88 -8.48 17.51 -6.57
CA ARG A 88 -9.09 18.60 -7.33
C ARG A 88 -10.13 19.33 -6.50
N GLN A 89 -10.41 20.58 -6.87
CA GLN A 89 -11.52 21.31 -6.29
C GLN A 89 -12.79 21.11 -7.13
N GLU A 90 -13.88 20.77 -6.45
CA GLU A 90 -15.23 20.69 -7.00
C GLU A 90 -16.17 21.56 -6.16
N SER A 91 -16.78 22.57 -6.77
CA SER A 91 -17.77 23.43 -6.10
C SER A 91 -17.30 23.99 -4.74
N GLY A 92 -16.02 24.37 -4.66
CA GLY A 92 -15.41 24.91 -3.44
C GLY A 92 -15.07 23.87 -2.37
N ARG A 93 -15.08 22.58 -2.70
CA ARG A 93 -14.66 21.47 -1.81
C ARG A 93 -13.54 20.69 -2.46
N TRP A 94 -12.64 20.15 -1.64
CA TRP A 94 -11.60 19.26 -2.10
C TRP A 94 -12.12 17.84 -2.28
N ALA A 95 -11.78 17.23 -3.40
CA ALA A 95 -12.08 15.85 -3.74
C ALA A 95 -10.81 15.16 -4.22
N VAL A 96 -10.74 13.85 -3.99
CA VAL A 96 -9.76 12.97 -4.63
C VAL A 96 -10.11 12.88 -6.11
N ASP A 97 -9.13 13.18 -6.97
CA ASP A 97 -9.23 12.97 -8.41
C ASP A 97 -8.80 11.56 -8.79
N GLU A 98 -7.63 11.16 -8.31
CA GLU A 98 -7.09 9.82 -8.47
C GLU A 98 -6.50 9.29 -7.17
N VAL A 99 -6.59 7.98 -6.93
CA VAL A 99 -5.96 7.34 -5.79
C VAL A 99 -5.64 5.89 -6.12
N SER A 100 -4.41 5.48 -5.78
CA SER A 100 -3.94 4.11 -5.94
C SER A 100 -3.33 3.57 -4.65
N ASN A 101 -3.25 2.25 -4.54
CA ASN A 101 -2.47 1.57 -3.50
C ASN A 101 -1.03 1.25 -3.97
N GLN A 102 -0.53 1.98 -4.98
CA GLN A 102 0.76 1.70 -5.62
C GLN A 102 1.94 2.13 -4.74
N SER A 103 2.36 1.25 -3.84
CA SER A 103 3.62 1.38 -3.11
C SER A 103 4.43 0.09 -3.24
N THR A 104 5.57 0.13 -3.92
CA THR A 104 6.47 -1.04 -4.04
C THR A 104 7.26 -1.30 -2.75
N GLY A 105 7.30 -0.33 -1.83
CA GLY A 105 7.95 -0.43 -0.53
C GLY A 105 7.08 -1.09 0.55
N TYR A 106 5.75 -0.87 0.53
CA TYR A 106 4.81 -1.44 1.50
C TYR A 106 3.86 -2.49 0.90
N CYS A 107 3.60 -2.40 -0.40
CA CYS A 107 2.75 -3.31 -1.15
C CYS A 107 1.36 -3.55 -0.51
N PRO A 108 0.61 -2.51 -0.09
CA PRO A 108 -0.66 -2.72 0.61
C PRO A 108 -1.69 -3.44 -0.28
N ASP A 109 -2.51 -4.29 0.33
CA ASP A 109 -3.59 -5.00 -0.36
C ASP A 109 -4.73 -4.07 -0.74
N VAL A 110 -5.59 -4.47 -1.68
CA VAL A 110 -6.83 -3.75 -2.02
C VAL A 110 -7.74 -3.58 -0.79
N GLY A 111 -7.69 -4.52 0.15
CA GLY A 111 -8.35 -4.43 1.46
C GLY A 111 -7.84 -3.30 2.37
N SER A 112 -6.80 -2.56 1.98
CA SER A 112 -6.38 -1.33 2.69
C SER A 112 -7.33 -0.15 2.47
N TRP A 113 -8.20 -0.20 1.46
CA TRP A 113 -9.08 0.91 1.10
C TRP A 113 -9.89 1.49 2.27
N PRO A 114 -10.54 0.70 3.16
CA PRO A 114 -11.31 1.26 4.27
C PRO A 114 -10.48 2.18 5.19
N ALA A 115 -9.20 1.89 5.40
CA ALA A 115 -8.33 2.74 6.20
C ALA A 115 -8.03 4.08 5.50
N VAL A 116 -7.82 4.04 4.18
CA VAL A 116 -7.62 5.23 3.33
C VAL A 116 -8.89 6.08 3.30
N ALA A 117 -10.04 5.44 3.09
CA ALA A 117 -11.34 6.07 3.04
C ALA A 117 -11.64 6.87 4.32
N GLU A 118 -11.44 6.27 5.48
CA GLU A 118 -11.66 6.95 6.75
C GLU A 118 -10.64 8.06 7.04
N ALA A 119 -9.40 7.90 6.58
CA ALA A 119 -8.38 8.94 6.74
C ALA A 119 -8.74 10.18 5.90
N LEU A 120 -9.28 9.97 4.70
CA LEU A 120 -9.83 11.03 3.85
C LEU A 120 -11.07 11.68 4.47
N ASP A 121 -11.98 10.89 5.03
CA ASP A 121 -13.17 11.39 5.72
C ASP A 121 -12.78 12.28 6.91
N ARG A 122 -11.77 11.88 7.70
CA ARG A 122 -11.21 12.70 8.80
C ARG A 122 -10.54 13.98 8.29
N ALA A 123 -9.85 13.92 7.15
CA ALA A 123 -9.24 15.08 6.51
C ALA A 123 -10.26 15.99 5.80
N GLY A 124 -11.56 15.62 5.78
CA GLY A 124 -12.61 16.41 5.13
C GLY A 124 -12.51 16.44 3.59
N VAL A 125 -11.83 15.47 3.00
CA VAL A 125 -11.66 15.36 1.54
C VAL A 125 -12.69 14.38 0.99
N ALA A 126 -13.47 14.79 0.00
CA ALA A 126 -14.40 13.90 -0.67
C ALA A 126 -13.63 12.78 -1.38
N ARG A 127 -14.11 11.54 -1.26
CA ARG A 127 -13.42 10.35 -1.78
C ARG A 127 -14.31 9.52 -2.70
N PRO A 128 -13.72 8.73 -3.63
CA PRO A 128 -14.44 7.70 -4.36
C PRO A 128 -14.94 6.57 -3.44
N SER A 129 -15.59 5.56 -4.02
CA SER A 129 -16.03 4.35 -3.30
C SER A 129 -14.91 3.32 -3.09
N GLY A 130 -13.84 3.40 -3.86
CA GLY A 130 -12.69 2.48 -3.91
C GLY A 130 -11.45 3.19 -4.46
N PHE A 131 -10.33 2.47 -4.60
CA PHE A 131 -9.20 3.01 -5.34
C PHE A 131 -9.60 3.26 -6.80
N THR A 132 -9.14 4.37 -7.40
CA THR A 132 -9.36 4.58 -8.84
C THR A 132 -8.41 3.71 -9.66
N HIS A 133 -7.27 3.33 -9.08
CA HIS A 133 -6.32 2.40 -9.67
C HIS A 133 -5.84 1.39 -8.62
N GLU A 134 -6.29 0.15 -8.74
CA GLU A 134 -5.92 -0.95 -7.84
C GLU A 134 -4.66 -1.68 -8.34
N VAL A 135 -3.80 -2.06 -7.41
CA VAL A 135 -2.58 -2.84 -7.65
C VAL A 135 -2.55 -4.03 -6.71
N GLU A 136 -2.73 -5.23 -7.25
CA GLU A 136 -2.69 -6.46 -6.47
C GLU A 136 -1.28 -7.03 -6.37
N PHE A 137 -0.58 -6.69 -5.30
CA PHE A 137 0.77 -7.22 -5.05
C PHE A 137 0.74 -8.65 -4.51
N ARG A 138 1.61 -9.51 -5.05
CA ARG A 138 1.87 -10.86 -4.52
C ARG A 138 3.35 -11.16 -4.52
N ARG A 139 3.82 -11.93 -3.54
CA ARG A 139 5.19 -12.45 -3.52
C ARG A 139 5.17 -13.91 -3.98
N CYS A 140 5.90 -14.24 -5.04
CA CYS A 140 5.97 -15.62 -5.49
C CYS A 140 6.65 -16.50 -4.43
N PRO A 141 6.03 -17.62 -3.98
CA PRO A 141 6.65 -18.50 -3.00
C PRO A 141 7.87 -19.26 -3.54
N ALA A 142 7.96 -19.47 -4.86
CA ALA A 142 9.08 -20.17 -5.50
C ALA A 142 10.31 -19.28 -5.71
N CYS A 143 10.16 -18.17 -6.46
CA CYS A 143 11.29 -17.31 -6.83
C CYS A 143 11.44 -16.05 -5.96
N ARG A 144 10.50 -15.81 -5.02
CA ARG A 144 10.46 -14.68 -4.07
C ARG A 144 10.31 -13.29 -4.70
N GLN A 145 10.15 -13.21 -6.02
CA GLN A 145 9.91 -11.96 -6.73
C GLN A 145 8.56 -11.36 -6.37
N LEU A 146 8.52 -10.03 -6.27
CA LEU A 146 7.29 -9.27 -6.16
C LEU A 146 6.61 -9.23 -7.53
N ASN A 147 5.32 -9.51 -7.56
CA ASN A 147 4.49 -9.54 -8.74
C ASN A 147 3.30 -8.59 -8.56
N ILE A 148 2.77 -8.11 -9.68
CA ILE A 148 1.48 -7.43 -9.75
C ILE A 148 0.56 -8.36 -10.54
N VAL A 149 -0.52 -8.81 -9.91
CA VAL A 149 -1.57 -9.59 -10.57
C VAL A 149 -2.30 -8.66 -11.56
N ARG A 150 -2.49 -9.13 -12.78
CA ARG A 150 -3.23 -8.42 -13.84
C ARG A 150 -4.43 -9.26 -14.22
N GLU A 151 -5.58 -8.62 -14.38
CA GLU A 151 -6.80 -9.25 -14.90
C GLU A 151 -7.26 -10.50 -14.11
N GLY A 152 -6.85 -10.62 -12.84
CA GLY A 152 -7.14 -11.78 -12.00
C GLY A 152 -6.28 -13.02 -12.26
N ASP A 153 -5.20 -12.90 -13.05
CA ASP A 153 -4.29 -13.99 -13.36
C ASP A 153 -3.17 -14.15 -12.32
N PHE A 154 -3.33 -15.15 -11.46
CA PHE A 154 -2.42 -15.44 -10.35
C PHE A 154 -1.24 -16.32 -10.79
N PHE A 155 -0.40 -15.82 -11.69
CA PHE A 155 0.85 -16.47 -12.11
C PHE A 155 2.05 -15.54 -12.00
N CYS A 156 3.20 -16.08 -11.59
CA CYS A 156 4.43 -15.34 -11.47
C CYS A 156 5.02 -15.06 -12.85
N VAL A 157 5.19 -13.79 -13.23
CA VAL A 157 5.73 -13.41 -14.54
C VAL A 157 7.20 -13.79 -14.75
N PHE A 158 7.88 -14.21 -13.68
CA PHE A 158 9.30 -14.56 -13.71
C PHE A 158 9.57 -16.06 -13.79
N CYS A 159 8.64 -16.91 -13.34
CA CYS A 159 8.87 -18.35 -13.26
C CYS A 159 7.61 -19.20 -13.47
N ASP A 160 6.49 -18.60 -13.89
CA ASP A 160 5.20 -19.23 -14.20
C ASP A 160 4.55 -20.04 -13.07
N GLU A 161 5.08 -19.97 -11.85
CA GLU A 161 4.48 -20.61 -10.68
C GLU A 161 3.20 -19.88 -10.26
N ALA A 162 2.21 -20.64 -9.78
CA ALA A 162 0.97 -20.08 -9.25
C ALA A 162 1.25 -19.12 -8.06
N LEU A 163 0.61 -17.96 -8.08
CA LEU A 163 0.66 -16.97 -7.00
C LEU A 163 -0.45 -17.23 -5.97
N PRO A 164 -0.23 -16.95 -4.68
CA PRO A 164 -1.28 -17.02 -3.67
C PRO A 164 -2.43 -16.06 -3.97
N ARG A 165 -3.67 -16.53 -3.76
CA ARG A 165 -4.87 -15.67 -3.88
C ARG A 165 -4.92 -14.62 -2.77
N GLU A 166 -4.54 -15.02 -1.57
CA GLU A 166 -4.42 -14.11 -0.43
C GLU A 166 -3.10 -13.31 -0.49
N TRP A 167 -3.15 -12.09 0.02
CA TRP A 167 -1.99 -11.24 0.13
C TRP A 167 -0.91 -11.81 1.07
N ASN A 168 0.35 -11.82 0.62
CA ASN A 168 1.46 -12.51 1.29
C ASN A 168 2.82 -11.77 1.28
N VAL A 169 2.83 -10.45 1.11
CA VAL A 169 4.07 -9.74 0.73
C VAL A 169 5.02 -9.46 1.90
N ASP A 170 4.51 -9.00 3.04
CA ASP A 170 5.32 -8.62 4.22
C ASP A 170 5.44 -9.70 5.30
N ARG A 171 4.70 -10.80 5.13
CA ARG A 171 4.83 -11.94 6.03
C ARG A 171 6.23 -12.53 5.82
N PRO A 172 7.01 -12.78 6.89
CA PRO A 172 8.18 -13.62 6.76
C PRO A 172 7.70 -14.94 6.15
N ALA A 173 8.48 -15.51 5.22
CA ALA A 173 8.14 -16.76 4.56
C ALA A 173 8.02 -17.87 5.60
N ALA A 174 6.84 -18.01 6.20
CA ALA A 174 6.49 -19.17 6.98
C ALA A 174 6.54 -20.33 6.01
N ARG A 175 7.50 -21.22 6.27
CA ARG A 175 7.78 -22.47 5.59
C ARG A 175 6.46 -23.11 5.16
N LEU A 176 6.05 -22.91 3.90
CA LEU A 176 5.06 -23.75 3.24
C LEU A 176 5.77 -25.10 3.09
N LEU A 177 5.72 -25.90 4.17
CA LEU A 177 6.13 -27.28 4.15
C LEU A 177 5.25 -27.94 3.09
N ARG A 178 5.86 -28.24 1.94
CA ARG A 178 5.31 -29.19 0.98
C ARG A 178 4.92 -30.45 1.77
N ALA A 179 3.65 -30.81 1.75
CA ALA A 179 3.27 -32.18 2.08
C ALA A 179 4.06 -33.11 1.13
N PRO A 180 4.69 -34.19 1.63
CA PRO A 180 5.29 -35.18 0.74
C PRO A 180 4.19 -35.77 -0.14
N LEU A 181 4.48 -35.89 -1.44
CA LEU A 181 3.76 -36.80 -2.32
C LEU A 181 3.90 -38.20 -1.73
N ASP A 182 2.77 -38.84 -1.41
CA ASP A 182 2.71 -40.22 -0.97
C ASP A 182 3.49 -41.11 -1.95
N ALA A 183 4.59 -41.69 -1.48
CA ALA A 183 5.29 -42.74 -2.19
C ALA A 183 4.46 -44.01 -2.08
N ALA A 184 4.03 -44.52 -3.24
CA ALA A 184 3.39 -45.81 -3.36
C ALA A 184 4.27 -46.90 -2.73
N ASP A 185 3.74 -47.55 -1.71
CA ASP A 185 4.28 -48.78 -1.13
C ASP A 185 4.04 -49.93 -2.10
N SER A 186 4.98 -50.13 -3.02
CA SER A 186 5.07 -51.36 -3.81
C SER A 186 5.67 -52.44 -2.90
N GLY A 187 4.79 -53.31 -2.42
CA GLY A 187 5.11 -54.39 -1.50
C GLY A 187 6.15 -55.37 -2.04
N SER A 188 6.95 -55.90 -1.11
CA SER A 188 7.74 -57.11 -1.28
C SER A 188 7.09 -58.24 -0.49
N SER A 189 6.49 -59.19 -1.20
CA SER A 189 6.26 -60.55 -0.73
C SER A 189 7.03 -61.48 -1.66
N THR A 190 8.15 -62.02 -1.16
CA THR A 190 8.60 -63.42 -1.22
C THR A 190 10.02 -63.51 -0.69
#